data_AF-A0A0S1U314-F1
#
_entry.id   AF-A0A0S1U314-F1
#
_cell.length_a   1.000
_cell.length_b   1.000
_cell.length_c   1.000
_cell.angle_alpha   90.00
_cell.angle_beta   90.00
_cell.angle_gamma   90.00
#
_symmetry.space_group_name_H-M   'P 1'
#
loop_
_entity.id
_entity.type
_entity.pdbx_description
1 polymer ?
#
loop_
_entity_poly.entity_id
_entity_poly.type
_entity_poly.pdbx_seq_one_letter_code
_entity_poly.pdbx_strand_id
1 'polypeptide(L)'
;FIKVGDTDLLVAELGLYGVRPDLEGLGIAHSIRALAPALQELAVPFAFGTVRHAMRNHVERFCRDGISNIVTGVRVRSTLPDVLPDMPSTRTEDVLVLVFPIGRPMSEWPSGSLIERNGCEL
;
A
#
# COMPACT_ATOMS: atom_id res chain seq x y z
N PHE A 1 -10.23 -2.13 6.22
CA PHE A 1 -10.85 -1.17 5.29
C PHE A 1 -10.00 0.07 5.24
N ILE A 2 -9.95 0.72 4.08
CA ILE A 2 -9.40 2.07 3.90
C ILE A 2 -10.47 2.92 3.22
N LYS A 3 -10.39 4.24 3.35
CA LYS A 3 -11.22 5.19 2.61
C LYS A 3 -10.37 5.95 1.59
N VAL A 4 -10.75 5.94 0.33
CA VAL A 4 -10.06 6.66 -0.76
C VAL A 4 -11.01 7.73 -1.28
N GLY A 5 -10.74 9.01 -0.99
CA GLY A 5 -11.72 10.07 -1.23
C GLY A 5 -12.98 9.82 -0.40
N ASP A 6 -14.10 9.56 -1.05
CA ASP A 6 -15.39 9.24 -0.41
C ASP A 6 -15.75 7.75 -0.41
N THR A 7 -14.87 6.90 -0.96
CA THR A 7 -15.15 5.47 -1.15
C THR A 7 -14.47 4.61 -0.08
N ASP A 8 -15.25 3.85 0.69
CA ASP A 8 -14.74 2.80 1.56
C ASP A 8 -14.40 1.53 0.76
N LEU A 9 -13.19 1.01 0.96
CA LEU A 9 -12.68 -0.17 0.27
C LEU A 9 -12.21 -1.23 1.27
N LEU A 10 -12.66 -2.47 1.04
CA LEU A 10 -12.00 -3.64 1.61
C LEU A 10 -10.71 -3.88 0.83
N VAL A 11 -9.58 -3.92 1.53
CA VAL A 11 -8.27 -4.21 0.95
C VAL A 11 -7.51 -5.17 1.86
N ALA A 12 -6.63 -5.97 1.28
CA ALA A 12 -5.56 -6.60 2.03
C ALA A 12 -4.39 -5.60 2.17
N GLU A 13 -3.84 -5.45 3.36
CA GLU A 13 -2.75 -4.52 3.60
C GLU A 13 -1.40 -5.23 3.63
N LEU A 14 -0.44 -4.73 2.83
CA LEU A 14 0.96 -5.11 2.86
C LEU A 14 1.69 -4.24 3.87
N GLY A 15 1.79 -4.75 5.10
CA GLY A 15 2.63 -4.18 6.17
C GLY A 15 4.06 -4.71 6.13
N LEU A 16 5.01 -3.91 6.63
CA LEU A 16 6.40 -4.31 6.91
C LEU A 16 7.15 -4.96 5.74
N TYR A 17 6.98 -4.44 4.53
CA TYR A 17 7.78 -4.88 3.38
C TYR A 17 9.14 -4.20 3.35
N GLY A 18 10.20 -4.99 3.38
CA GLY A 18 11.57 -4.52 3.26
C GLY A 18 12.46 -5.55 2.56
N VAL A 19 13.44 -5.07 1.81
CA VAL A 19 14.48 -5.88 1.20
C VAL A 19 15.82 -5.35 1.66
N ARG A 20 16.74 -6.25 2.02
CA ARG A 20 18.10 -5.82 2.36
C ARG A 20 18.77 -5.21 1.12
N PRO A 21 19.50 -4.09 1.24
CA PRO A 21 20.11 -3.42 0.09
C PRO A 21 21.03 -4.32 -0.75
N ASP A 22 21.75 -5.24 -0.13
CA ASP A 22 22.65 -6.18 -0.82
C ASP A 22 21.92 -7.28 -1.60
N LEU A 23 20.61 -7.44 -1.38
CA LEU A 23 19.74 -8.39 -2.08
C LEU A 23 18.84 -7.70 -3.12
N GLU A 24 18.90 -6.37 -3.24
CA GLU A 24 18.15 -5.65 -4.25
C GLU A 24 18.62 -6.06 -5.66
N GLY A 25 17.66 -6.22 -6.59
CA GLY A 25 17.96 -6.61 -7.96
C GLY A 25 18.17 -8.12 -8.19
N LEU A 26 18.20 -8.94 -7.14
CA LEU A 26 18.27 -10.41 -7.25
C LEU A 26 16.90 -11.09 -7.45
N GLY A 27 15.89 -10.32 -7.88
CA GLY A 27 14.55 -10.84 -8.10
C GLY A 27 13.72 -11.04 -6.84
N ILE A 28 14.21 -10.68 -5.65
CA ILE A 28 13.47 -10.80 -4.37
C ILE A 28 12.11 -10.10 -4.40
N ALA A 29 11.94 -9.07 -5.22
CA ALA A 29 10.64 -8.42 -5.42
C ALA A 29 9.55 -9.39 -5.93
N HIS A 30 9.92 -10.46 -6.64
CA HIS A 30 8.99 -11.50 -7.10
C HIS A 30 8.40 -12.33 -5.96
N SER A 31 8.98 -12.29 -4.76
CA SER A 31 8.45 -13.02 -3.59
C SER A 31 7.05 -12.56 -3.21
N ILE A 32 6.66 -11.31 -3.53
CA ILE A 32 5.30 -10.82 -3.31
C ILE A 32 4.27 -11.64 -4.12
N ARG A 33 4.65 -12.21 -5.27
CA ARG A 33 3.76 -13.10 -6.03
C ARG A 33 3.34 -14.34 -5.23
N ALA A 34 4.14 -14.77 -4.25
CA ALA A 34 3.77 -15.88 -3.38
C ALA A 34 2.53 -15.57 -2.52
N LEU A 35 2.19 -14.28 -2.33
CA LEU A 35 0.98 -13.88 -1.63
C LEU A 35 -0.28 -13.98 -2.51
N ALA A 36 -0.14 -14.05 -3.84
CA ALA A 36 -1.26 -13.96 -4.77
C ALA A 36 -2.35 -15.02 -4.54
N PRO A 37 -2.05 -16.31 -4.29
CA PRO A 37 -3.09 -17.30 -4.02
C PRO A 37 -3.91 -16.96 -2.77
N ALA A 38 -3.24 -16.59 -1.67
CA ALA A 38 -3.92 -16.22 -0.43
C ALA A 38 -4.79 -14.96 -0.61
N LEU A 39 -4.31 -13.97 -1.37
CA LEU A 39 -5.09 -12.76 -1.68
C LEU A 39 -6.32 -13.07 -2.54
N GLN A 40 -6.22 -14.02 -3.48
CA GLN A 40 -7.35 -14.48 -4.29
C GLN A 40 -8.39 -15.23 -3.44
N GLU A 41 -7.95 -16.09 -2.51
CA GLU A 41 -8.84 -16.81 -1.58
C GLU A 41 -9.58 -15.86 -0.64
N LEU A 42 -8.92 -14.78 -0.20
CA LEU A 42 -9.56 -13.72 0.59
C LEU A 42 -10.59 -12.90 -0.19
N ALA A 43 -10.67 -13.08 -1.52
CA ALA A 43 -11.60 -12.40 -2.42
C ALA A 43 -11.61 -10.87 -2.27
N VAL A 44 -10.46 -10.28 -1.92
CA VAL A 44 -10.31 -8.82 -1.82
C VAL A 44 -10.20 -8.22 -3.22
N PRO A 45 -10.78 -7.03 -3.47
CA PRO A 45 -10.67 -6.38 -4.78
C PRO A 45 -9.23 -5.93 -5.07
N PHE A 46 -8.54 -5.43 -4.04
CA PHE A 46 -7.19 -4.89 -4.12
C PHE A 46 -6.36 -5.28 -2.89
N ALA A 47 -5.04 -5.33 -3.06
CA ALA A 47 -4.12 -5.16 -1.95
C ALA A 47 -3.47 -3.76 -2.02
N PHE A 48 -3.08 -3.23 -0.87
CA PHE A 48 -2.57 -1.88 -0.68
C PHE A 48 -1.35 -1.92 0.24
N GLY A 49 -0.34 -1.09 -0.03
CA GLY A 49 0.79 -0.92 0.89
C GLY A 49 1.42 0.46 0.74
N THR A 50 2.10 0.89 1.79
CA THR A 50 2.86 2.15 1.80
C THR A 50 4.34 1.86 2.01
N VAL A 51 5.20 2.48 1.20
CA VAL A 51 6.65 2.43 1.40
C VAL A 51 7.25 3.83 1.40
N ARG A 52 8.38 3.98 2.09
CA ARG A 52 9.16 5.23 2.08
C ARG A 52 9.68 5.51 0.67
N HIS A 53 9.85 6.79 0.33
CA HIS A 53 10.43 7.18 -0.95
C HIS A 53 11.83 6.60 -1.22
N ALA A 54 12.60 6.27 -0.18
CA ALA A 54 13.88 5.57 -0.32
C ALA A 54 13.77 4.21 -1.04
N MET A 55 12.58 3.58 -1.01
CA MET A 55 12.32 2.31 -1.67
C MET A 55 11.86 2.45 -3.13
N ARG A 56 11.76 3.68 -3.66
CA ARG A 56 11.28 3.97 -5.03
C ARG A 56 11.90 3.05 -6.07
N ASN A 57 13.24 2.98 -6.11
CA ASN A 57 13.95 2.23 -7.14
C ASN A 57 13.62 0.74 -7.09
N HIS A 58 13.43 0.18 -5.90
CA HIS A 58 13.05 -1.22 -5.72
C HIS A 58 11.61 -1.46 -6.18
N VAL A 59 10.67 -0.58 -5.81
CA VAL A 59 9.26 -0.77 -6.11
C VAL A 59 8.88 -0.38 -7.55
N GLU A 60 9.60 0.53 -8.19
CA GLU A 60 9.42 0.82 -9.61
C GLU A 60 9.80 -0.40 -10.47
N ARG A 61 10.88 -1.12 -10.10
CA ARG A 61 11.23 -2.39 -10.75
C ARG A 61 10.10 -3.41 -10.58
N PHE A 62 9.50 -3.45 -9.40
CA PHE A 62 8.39 -4.32 -9.07
C PHE A 62 7.11 -4.01 -9.88
N CYS A 63 6.86 -2.74 -10.21
CA CYS A 63 5.70 -2.32 -11.00
C CYS A 63 5.84 -2.62 -12.50
N ARG A 64 7.08 -2.70 -13.04
CA ARG A 64 7.30 -2.96 -14.48
C ARG A 64 6.74 -4.29 -14.97
N ASP A 65 6.63 -5.27 -14.08
CA ASP A 65 6.09 -6.58 -14.42
C ASP A 65 4.54 -6.62 -14.41
N GLY A 66 3.89 -5.47 -14.20
CA GLY A 66 2.42 -5.31 -14.27
C GLY A 66 1.65 -5.83 -13.06
N ILE A 67 2.34 -6.27 -12.00
CA ILE A 67 1.74 -6.88 -10.80
C ILE A 67 1.17 -5.81 -9.86
N SER A 68 1.73 -4.62 -9.88
CA SER A 68 1.34 -3.52 -9.00
C SER A 68 1.52 -2.16 -9.67
N ASN A 69 0.90 -1.15 -9.07
CA ASN A 69 0.88 0.21 -9.55
C ASN A 69 1.31 1.15 -8.43
N ILE A 70 2.22 2.08 -8.74
CA ILE A 70 2.49 3.22 -7.86
C ILE A 70 1.40 4.25 -8.10
N VAL A 71 0.64 4.58 -7.06
CA VAL A 71 -0.33 5.67 -7.09
C VAL A 71 0.36 6.93 -6.56
N THR A 72 0.46 7.95 -7.40
CA THR A 72 1.14 9.21 -7.08
C THR A 72 0.14 10.31 -6.71
N GLY A 73 0.60 11.35 -6.02
CA GLY A 73 -0.25 12.48 -5.62
C GLY A 73 -1.25 12.16 -4.52
N VAL A 74 -1.05 11.04 -3.82
CA VAL A 74 -1.92 10.56 -2.74
C VAL A 74 -1.16 10.61 -1.43
N ARG A 75 -1.77 11.24 -0.42
CA ARG A 75 -1.28 11.21 0.95
C ARG A 75 -2.04 10.16 1.74
N VAL A 76 -1.40 9.60 2.77
CA VAL A 76 -2.02 8.58 3.62
C VAL A 76 -2.15 9.12 5.02
N ARG A 77 -3.36 9.05 5.59
CA ARG A 77 -3.64 9.40 6.97
C ARG A 77 -3.93 8.16 7.77
N SER A 78 -3.22 8.00 8.88
CA SER A 78 -3.37 6.88 9.81
C SER A 78 -3.60 7.41 11.22
N THR A 79 -4.23 6.61 12.08
CA THR A 79 -4.24 6.92 13.52
C THR A 79 -2.84 6.75 14.10
N LEU A 80 -2.48 7.57 15.08
CA LEU A 80 -1.26 7.33 15.85
C LEU A 80 -1.48 6.18 16.83
N PRO A 81 -0.47 5.32 17.06
CA PRO A 81 -0.57 4.23 18.04
C PRO A 81 -0.75 4.75 19.46
N ASP A 82 -0.13 5.87 19.79
CA ASP A 82 -0.23 6.53 21.09
C ASP A 82 -1.12 7.77 21.01
N VAL A 83 -2.15 7.81 21.87
CA VAL A 83 -3.00 9.00 22.02
C VAL A 83 -2.40 9.88 23.10
N LEU A 84 -1.81 11.01 22.69
CA LEU A 84 -1.24 12.00 23.60
C LEU A 84 -2.19 13.21 23.68
N PRO A 85 -2.54 13.71 24.89
CA PRO A 85 -3.57 14.75 25.07
C PRO A 85 -3.35 16.03 24.25
N ASP A 86 -2.09 16.41 24.04
CA ASP A 86 -1.71 17.64 23.36
C ASP A 86 -1.23 17.44 21.90
N MET A 87 -1.46 16.25 21.33
CA MET A 87 -1.07 15.93 19.96
C MET A 87 -2.26 15.48 19.10
N PRO A 88 -2.21 15.71 17.78
CA PRO A 88 -3.22 15.18 16.88
C PRO A 88 -3.25 13.65 16.95
N SER A 89 -4.44 13.06 16.99
CA SER A 89 -4.64 11.60 17.04
C SER A 89 -4.35 10.87 15.71
N THR A 90 -4.01 11.62 14.67
CA THR A 90 -3.70 11.11 13.34
C THR A 90 -2.45 11.77 12.76
N ARG A 91 -1.77 11.04 11.88
CA ARG A 91 -0.64 11.55 11.10
C ARG A 91 -0.95 11.39 9.62
N THR A 92 -0.71 12.44 8.86
CA THR A 92 -0.78 12.39 7.39
C THR A 92 0.65 12.36 6.86
N GLU A 93 0.97 11.32 6.08
CA GLU A 93 2.29 11.07 5.54
C GLU A 93 2.28 11.15 4.01
N ASP A 94 3.39 11.63 3.46
CA ASP A 94 3.71 11.56 2.04
C ASP A 94 4.61 10.34 1.82
N VAL A 95 4.05 9.31 1.20
CA VAL A 95 4.66 7.99 1.02
C VAL A 95 4.32 7.46 -0.36
N LEU A 96 5.10 6.50 -0.85
CA LEU A 96 4.73 5.79 -2.07
C LEU A 96 3.62 4.80 -1.75
N VAL A 97 2.49 4.97 -2.42
CA VAL A 97 1.35 4.06 -2.35
C VAL A 97 1.49 3.01 -3.45
N LEU A 98 1.45 1.73 -3.06
CA LEU A 98 1.40 0.58 -3.95
C LEU A 98 0.01 -0.03 -3.93
N VAL A 99 -0.57 -0.25 -5.11
CA VAL A 99 -1.85 -0.93 -5.29
C VAL A 99 -1.67 -2.14 -6.18
N PHE A 100 -2.25 -3.25 -5.74
CA PHE A 100 -2.22 -4.54 -6.41
C PHE A 100 -3.65 -4.89 -6.82
N PRO A 101 -3.98 -4.92 -8.12
CA PRO A 101 -5.26 -5.44 -8.56
C PRO A 101 -5.32 -6.95 -8.30
N ILE A 102 -6.31 -7.40 -7.53
CA ILE A 102 -6.50 -8.82 -7.19
C ILE A 102 -7.78 -9.34 -7.86
N GLY A 103 -8.95 -8.93 -7.35
CA GLY A 103 -10.24 -9.29 -7.91
C GLY A 103 -10.82 -8.25 -8.89
N ARG A 104 -10.22 -7.05 -8.95
CA ARG A 104 -10.68 -5.92 -9.78
C ARG A 104 -9.53 -5.28 -10.56
N PRO A 105 -9.79 -4.77 -11.77
CA PRO A 105 -8.79 -4.06 -12.55
C PRO A 105 -8.43 -2.72 -11.90
N MET A 106 -7.21 -2.22 -12.18
CA MET A 106 -6.73 -0.93 -11.66
C MET A 106 -7.62 0.25 -12.10
N SER A 107 -8.34 0.15 -13.22
CA SER A 107 -9.31 1.16 -13.67
C SER A 107 -10.50 1.35 -12.72
N GLU A 108 -10.76 0.39 -11.83
CA GLU A 108 -11.79 0.47 -10.79
C GLU A 108 -11.23 1.01 -9.46
N TRP A 109 -9.93 1.30 -9.36
CA TRP A 109 -9.38 1.96 -8.18
C TRP A 109 -9.98 3.37 -8.02
N PRO A 110 -10.50 3.75 -6.84
CA PRO A 110 -11.16 5.03 -6.69
C PRO A 110 -10.21 6.22 -6.87
N SER A 111 -10.77 7.31 -7.41
CA SER A 111 -10.08 8.58 -7.49
C SER A 111 -10.07 9.27 -6.12
N GLY A 112 -8.94 9.84 -5.74
CA GLY A 112 -8.81 10.61 -4.49
C GLY A 112 -7.35 10.94 -4.22
N SER A 113 -7.11 12.08 -3.56
CA SER A 113 -5.76 12.53 -3.16
C SER A 113 -5.41 12.18 -1.70
N LEU A 114 -6.33 11.54 -0.99
CA LEU A 114 -6.18 11.15 0.41
C LEU A 114 -6.71 9.72 0.59
N ILE A 115 -5.90 8.91 1.25
CA ILE A 115 -6.30 7.60 1.77
C ILE A 115 -6.34 7.70 3.29
N GLU A 116 -7.47 7.36 3.89
CA GLU A 116 -7.61 7.22 5.34
C GLU A 116 -7.57 5.75 5.71
N ARG A 117 -6.60 5.36 6.55
CA ARG A 117 -6.47 4.01 7.09
C ARG A 117 -7.35 3.90 8.33
N ASN A 118 -8.18 2.86 8.39
CA ASN A 118 -8.98 2.55 9.59
C ASN A 118 -8.10 1.82 10.62
N GLY A 119 -7.08 2.52 11.11
CA GLY A 119 -6.10 1.99 12.06
C GLY A 119 -4.73 2.66 11.96
N CYS A 120 -3.84 2.26 12.86
CA CYS A 120 -2.45 2.71 12.88
C CYS A 120 -1.67 2.06 11.74
N GLU A 121 -0.55 2.67 11.36
CA GLU A 121 0.42 1.95 10.55
C GLU A 121 0.95 0.73 11.32
N LEU A 122 1.10 -0.40 10.63
CA LEU A 122 1.64 -1.67 11.15
C LEU A 122 3.16 -1.65 11.24
#